data_AF-A0A817VSL7-F1
#
_entry.id   AF-A0A817VSL7-F1
#
_cell.length_a   1.000
_cell.length_b   1.000
_cell.length_c   1.000
_cell.angle_alpha   90.00
_cell.angle_beta   90.00
_cell.angle_gamma   90.00
#
_symmetry.space_group_name_H-M   'P 1'
#
loop_
_entity.id
_entity.type
_entity.pdbx_description
1 polymer ?
#
loop_
_entity_poly.entity_id
_entity_poly.type
_entity_poly.pdbx_seq_one_letter_code
_entity_poly.pdbx_strand_id
1 'polypeptide(L)'
;KDEGLFERGAINPFRFELDDVGKPIKLRVKIIPQHKKGRHKWYLEKIELVKHTQHNERQESYFFGLNDWISRETDFCQDLALTKGGKALIKHTTYRVTTKTSDMNGASSDSDISIVIFGQFGDSGELKLDDSSTHRNKFERNNEDVFKFPNILSLGALTKVRVTNHESSLFKKAWHLEYVQVDDEQTGQSFMFPCNKWLSSSEDDKQTVREIKCDSDSSDSVRRESLTPGGKVPYEIEVVTSDKTNAGTTQHGWIILEGNKKRSDRFPMKNTPQKKILRRGQTDVFTFTSRPLGELRRIILGHQERPEYQLPSYEGREAQWHVAHITITDPSTGTKYEFPIRKWLDINNDGDAFQCADKQEDAVTQQRHRESIKYKVTVYTGDVDNAGTDANVSIIIYGTLGDTGPRPLKQKGRNLFERGQIDDFSIETLDLGALNKLHIEHDNANFFAEWFLEKVEVTNTETGETISFPCKRWLSKKHDDRQIQRDLLPMEA
;
A
#
# COMPACT_ATOMS: atom_id res chain seq x y z
N LYS A 1 15.77 4.20 -30.50
CA LYS A 1 16.59 4.31 -31.72
C LYS A 1 16.28 3.20 -32.72
N ASP A 2 15.39 2.26 -32.37
CA ASP A 2 14.88 1.28 -33.34
C ASP A 2 13.75 1.89 -34.16
N GLU A 3 13.97 1.99 -35.47
CA GLU A 3 12.93 2.33 -36.44
C GLU A 3 11.89 1.18 -36.46
N GLY A 4 10.60 1.50 -36.34
CA GLY A 4 9.50 0.53 -36.42
C GLY A 4 8.80 0.14 -35.11
N LEU A 5 9.29 0.59 -33.94
CA LEU A 5 8.59 0.36 -32.67
C LEU A 5 7.39 1.32 -32.50
N PHE A 6 6.29 0.79 -31.95
CA PHE A 6 5.05 1.53 -31.64
C PHE A 6 4.27 2.05 -32.85
N GLU A 7 4.43 1.41 -34.01
CA GLU A 7 3.61 1.69 -35.18
C GLU A 7 2.14 1.28 -34.99
N ARG A 8 1.25 1.91 -35.76
CA ARG A 8 -0.18 1.61 -35.72
C ARG A 8 -0.44 0.15 -36.08
N GLY A 9 -1.11 -0.58 -35.18
CA GLY A 9 -1.45 -1.99 -35.37
C GLY A 9 -0.29 -2.95 -35.09
N ALA A 10 0.87 -2.46 -34.68
CA ALA A 10 2.02 -3.30 -34.34
C ALA A 10 1.87 -3.93 -32.94
N ILE A 11 2.30 -5.19 -32.83
CA ILE A 11 2.56 -5.84 -31.55
C ILE A 11 4.06 -5.71 -31.27
N ASN A 12 4.41 -5.03 -30.19
CA ASN A 12 5.79 -4.74 -29.84
C ASN A 12 6.18 -5.54 -28.58
N PRO A 13 6.84 -6.70 -28.72
CA PRO A 13 7.28 -7.47 -27.56
C PRO A 13 8.49 -6.81 -26.92
N PHE A 14 8.47 -6.70 -25.60
CA PHE A 14 9.60 -6.25 -24.79
C PHE A 14 9.93 -7.30 -23.76
N ARG A 15 11.22 -7.47 -23.48
CA ARG A 15 11.69 -8.35 -22.41
C ARG A 15 12.44 -7.52 -21.39
N PHE A 16 12.07 -7.71 -20.14
CA PHE A 16 12.68 -7.06 -19.00
C PHE A 16 13.05 -8.12 -17.98
N GLU A 17 14.15 -7.89 -17.27
CA GLU A 17 14.47 -8.61 -16.05
C GLU A 17 13.95 -7.76 -14.89
N LEU A 18 13.11 -8.36 -14.05
CA LEU A 18 12.47 -7.72 -12.92
C LEU A 18 12.55 -8.68 -11.73
N ASP A 19 12.60 -8.12 -10.53
CA ASP A 19 12.39 -8.88 -9.30
C ASP A 19 11.02 -9.58 -9.35
N ASP A 20 10.86 -10.70 -8.63
CA ASP A 20 9.58 -11.39 -8.58
C ASP A 20 8.53 -10.53 -7.85
N VAL A 21 7.68 -9.87 -8.63
CA VAL A 21 6.57 -9.03 -8.16
C VAL A 21 5.32 -9.85 -7.77
N GLY A 22 5.42 -11.18 -7.73
CA GLY A 22 4.30 -12.08 -7.48
C GLY A 22 3.28 -12.05 -8.61
N LYS A 23 1.99 -12.12 -8.26
CA LYS A 23 0.90 -12.02 -9.23
C LYS A 23 0.62 -10.55 -9.56
N PRO A 24 0.84 -10.09 -10.80
CA PRO A 24 0.59 -8.70 -11.17
C PRO A 24 -0.92 -8.44 -11.22
N ILE A 25 -1.39 -7.42 -10.50
CA ILE A 25 -2.81 -7.06 -10.40
C ILE A 25 -3.13 -5.69 -11.01
N LYS A 26 -2.12 -4.83 -11.10
CA LYS A 26 -2.17 -3.47 -11.64
C LYS A 26 -0.88 -3.20 -12.40
N LEU A 27 -0.95 -2.45 -13.49
CA LEU A 27 0.20 -2.05 -14.29
C LEU A 27 0.08 -0.57 -14.65
N ARG A 28 1.17 0.20 -14.47
CA ARG A 28 1.24 1.61 -14.91
C ARG A 28 2.08 1.72 -16.18
N VAL A 29 1.55 2.39 -17.19
CA VAL A 29 2.27 2.71 -18.43
C VAL A 29 2.46 4.20 -18.51
N LYS A 30 3.70 4.66 -18.75
CA LYS A 30 4.01 6.06 -19.04
C LYS A 30 4.75 6.18 -20.35
N ILE A 31 4.29 7.08 -21.23
CA ILE A 31 4.96 7.43 -22.47
C ILE A 31 5.84 8.65 -22.22
N ILE A 32 7.10 8.55 -22.61
CA ILE A 32 8.05 9.65 -22.56
C ILE A 32 8.25 10.18 -23.99
N PRO A 33 7.56 11.27 -24.40
CA PRO A 33 7.70 11.79 -25.74
C PRO A 33 9.10 12.38 -25.95
N GLN A 34 9.78 11.99 -27.03
CA GLN A 34 11.12 12.50 -27.37
C GLN A 34 11.12 14.01 -27.68
N HIS A 35 9.98 14.56 -28.12
CA HIS A 35 9.83 15.98 -28.42
C HIS A 35 8.57 16.55 -27.79
N LYS A 36 8.68 17.67 -27.06
CA LYS A 36 7.52 18.35 -26.42
C LYS A 36 6.56 18.99 -27.43
N LYS A 37 6.97 19.19 -28.69
CA LYS A 37 6.14 19.76 -29.76
C LYS A 37 5.49 18.63 -30.57
N GLY A 38 4.16 18.64 -30.70
CA GLY A 38 3.39 17.66 -31.49
C GLY A 38 2.12 17.15 -30.78
N ARG A 39 1.16 16.61 -31.55
CA ARG A 39 0.01 15.87 -31.01
C ARG A 39 0.42 14.41 -30.78
N HIS A 40 1.20 14.17 -29.73
CA HIS A 40 1.55 12.82 -29.32
C HIS A 40 0.34 12.17 -28.66
N LYS A 41 -0.29 11.22 -29.35
CA LYS A 41 -1.36 10.37 -28.82
C LYS A 41 -1.05 8.94 -29.23
N TRP A 42 -1.12 8.00 -28.29
CA TRP A 42 -0.91 6.58 -28.55
C TRP A 42 -2.13 5.81 -28.08
N TYR A 43 -2.77 5.10 -28.98
CA TYR A 43 -3.91 4.25 -28.63
C TYR A 43 -3.37 2.88 -28.20
N LEU A 44 -3.65 2.50 -26.96
CA LEU A 44 -3.26 1.20 -26.43
C LEU A 44 -4.51 0.34 -26.23
N GLU A 45 -4.57 -0.79 -26.94
CA GLU A 45 -5.64 -1.77 -26.77
C GLU A 45 -5.43 -2.59 -25.49
N LYS A 46 -4.28 -3.26 -25.39
CA LYS A 46 -3.94 -4.15 -24.27
C LYS A 46 -2.44 -4.36 -24.13
N ILE A 47 -2.04 -4.79 -22.96
CA ILE A 47 -0.72 -5.34 -22.65
C ILE A 47 -0.91 -6.79 -22.17
N GLU A 48 -0.11 -7.69 -22.73
CA GLU A 48 0.05 -9.05 -22.23
C GLU A 48 1.41 -9.13 -21.52
N LEU A 49 1.39 -9.47 -20.24
CA LEU A 49 2.60 -9.75 -19.47
C LEU A 49 2.76 -11.27 -19.35
N VAL A 50 3.89 -11.79 -19.86
CA VAL A 50 4.22 -13.22 -19.79
C VAL A 50 5.34 -13.41 -18.77
N LYS A 51 5.05 -14.10 -17.68
CA LYS A 51 6.06 -14.47 -16.66
C LYS A 51 6.78 -15.74 -17.09
N HIS A 52 8.09 -15.64 -17.35
CA HIS A 52 8.96 -16.78 -17.59
C HIS A 52 9.65 -17.18 -16.28
N THR A 53 9.40 -18.39 -15.78
CA THR A 53 10.12 -18.91 -14.61
C THR A 53 11.29 -19.79 -15.08
N GLN A 54 12.46 -19.65 -14.44
CA GLN A 54 13.68 -20.38 -14.84
C GLN A 54 13.57 -21.91 -14.66
N HIS A 55 12.50 -22.43 -14.05
CA HIS A 55 12.42 -23.83 -13.61
C HIS A 55 11.18 -24.65 -14.00
N ASN A 56 10.27 -24.18 -14.87
CA ASN A 56 9.21 -25.05 -15.42
C ASN A 56 8.56 -24.44 -16.68
N GLU A 57 8.15 -25.30 -17.63
CA GLU A 57 7.51 -24.99 -18.92
C GLU A 57 6.14 -24.28 -18.83
N ARG A 58 5.72 -23.80 -17.65
CA ARG A 58 4.47 -23.04 -17.49
C ARG A 58 4.74 -21.54 -17.65
N GLN A 59 4.36 -21.03 -18.81
CA GLN A 59 4.15 -19.59 -19.02
C GLN A 59 2.84 -19.17 -18.35
N GLU A 60 2.91 -18.16 -17.48
CA GLU A 60 1.72 -17.48 -16.98
C GLU A 60 1.54 -16.17 -17.73
N SER A 61 0.42 -16.03 -18.43
CA SER A 61 0.03 -14.80 -19.13
C SER A 61 -0.99 -14.01 -18.32
N TYR A 62 -0.77 -12.70 -18.23
CA TYR A 62 -1.61 -11.73 -17.54
C TYR A 62 -2.04 -10.64 -18.52
N PHE A 63 -3.34 -10.36 -18.61
CA PHE A 63 -3.90 -9.42 -19.59
C PHE A 63 -4.38 -8.13 -18.94
N PHE A 64 -3.95 -6.99 -19.50
CA PHE A 64 -4.31 -5.65 -19.05
C PHE A 64 -4.91 -4.87 -20.23
N GLY A 65 -6.21 -4.64 -20.23
CA GLY A 65 -6.89 -3.89 -21.30
C GLY A 65 -7.01 -2.41 -20.97
N LEU A 66 -6.81 -1.53 -21.97
CA LEU A 66 -7.10 -0.09 -21.87
C LEU A 66 -8.17 0.31 -22.89
N ASN A 67 -7.95 0.03 -24.17
CA ASN A 67 -8.80 0.48 -25.29
C ASN A 67 -9.02 2.00 -25.30
N ASP A 68 -7.98 2.77 -24.96
CA ASP A 68 -8.04 4.23 -24.88
C ASP A 68 -6.70 4.88 -25.27
N TRP A 69 -6.73 6.20 -25.43
CA TRP A 69 -5.59 7.02 -25.78
C TRP A 69 -4.77 7.40 -24.55
N ILE A 70 -3.47 7.13 -24.60
CA ILE A 70 -2.47 7.71 -23.71
C ILE A 70 -1.95 8.98 -24.39
N SER A 71 -2.12 10.12 -23.73
CA SER A 71 -1.82 11.43 -24.31
C SER A 71 -1.51 12.47 -23.25
N ARG A 72 -1.24 13.71 -23.67
CA ARG A 72 -1.03 14.83 -22.74
C ARG A 72 -2.18 15.02 -21.73
N GLU A 73 -3.41 14.71 -22.12
CA GLU A 73 -4.60 14.82 -21.24
C GLU A 73 -4.54 13.84 -20.07
N THR A 74 -3.83 12.72 -20.23
CA THR A 74 -3.59 11.71 -19.19
C THR A 74 -2.19 11.86 -18.58
N ASP A 75 -1.52 13.00 -18.77
CA ASP A 75 -0.09 13.20 -18.48
C ASP A 75 0.82 12.09 -19.05
N PHE A 76 0.41 11.56 -20.21
CA PHE A 76 1.05 10.42 -20.87
C PHE A 76 1.13 9.16 -19.99
N CYS A 77 0.31 9.04 -18.95
CA CYS A 77 0.34 7.95 -17.99
C CYS A 77 -1.04 7.29 -17.87
N GLN A 78 -1.08 5.96 -17.76
CA GLN A 78 -2.32 5.23 -17.46
C GLN A 78 -2.08 4.02 -16.56
N ASP A 79 -3.03 3.79 -15.66
CA ASP A 79 -3.08 2.61 -14.80
C ASP A 79 -4.08 1.59 -15.37
N LEU A 80 -3.65 0.35 -15.54
CA LEU A 80 -4.45 -0.75 -16.04
C LEU A 80 -4.64 -1.82 -14.97
N ALA A 81 -5.85 -2.36 -14.88
CA ALA A 81 -6.17 -3.48 -14.00
C ALA A 81 -6.05 -4.82 -14.72
N LEU A 82 -5.63 -5.86 -13.99
CA LEU A 82 -5.66 -7.23 -14.48
C LEU A 82 -7.08 -7.60 -14.91
N THR A 83 -7.21 -8.19 -16.09
CA THR A 83 -8.48 -8.58 -16.70
C THR A 83 -8.63 -10.11 -16.68
N LYS A 84 -9.78 -10.61 -16.21
CA LYS A 84 -10.14 -12.04 -16.26
C LYS A 84 -11.50 -12.20 -16.92
N GLY A 85 -11.56 -12.99 -18.01
CA GLY A 85 -12.80 -13.16 -18.79
C GLY A 85 -13.35 -11.86 -19.36
N GLY A 86 -12.46 -10.93 -19.77
CA GLY A 86 -12.83 -9.62 -20.30
C GLY A 86 -13.28 -8.59 -19.25
N LYS A 87 -13.25 -8.91 -17.95
CA LYS A 87 -13.61 -7.98 -16.87
C LYS A 87 -12.38 -7.58 -16.05
N ALA A 88 -12.19 -6.29 -15.84
CA ALA A 88 -11.20 -5.76 -14.91
C ALA A 88 -11.48 -6.23 -13.48
N LEU A 89 -10.45 -6.70 -12.77
CA LEU A 89 -10.57 -7.19 -11.40
C LEU A 89 -10.59 -6.06 -10.36
N ILE A 90 -10.04 -4.90 -10.70
CA ILE A 90 -10.04 -3.69 -9.86
C ILE A 90 -10.95 -2.67 -10.52
N LYS A 91 -11.84 -2.06 -9.74
CA LYS A 91 -12.75 -1.00 -10.20
C LYS A 91 -12.11 0.37 -9.95
N HIS A 92 -12.55 1.35 -10.73
CA HIS A 92 -12.25 2.75 -10.42
C HIS A 92 -13.09 3.24 -9.23
N THR A 93 -12.50 4.14 -8.46
CA THR A 93 -13.11 4.89 -7.36
C THR A 93 -12.73 6.37 -7.48
N THR A 94 -13.36 7.19 -6.63
CA THR A 94 -12.95 8.56 -6.37
C THR A 94 -12.31 8.60 -4.98
N TYR A 95 -11.06 9.04 -4.91
CA TYR A 95 -10.45 9.36 -3.63
C TYR A 95 -10.68 10.84 -3.31
N ARG A 96 -11.22 11.10 -2.12
CA ARG A 96 -11.30 12.45 -1.54
C ARG A 96 -10.20 12.59 -0.50
N VAL A 97 -9.27 13.50 -0.76
CA VAL A 97 -8.10 13.75 0.10
C VAL A 97 -8.31 15.07 0.84
N THR A 98 -8.29 15.03 2.17
CA THR A 98 -8.34 16.21 3.03
C THR A 98 -6.97 16.41 3.66
N THR A 99 -6.41 17.62 3.56
CA THR A 99 -5.17 17.99 4.26
C THR A 99 -5.46 19.04 5.32
N LYS A 100 -4.97 18.83 6.53
CA LYS A 100 -5.03 19.83 7.62
C LYS A 100 -3.69 20.53 7.78
N THR A 101 -3.67 21.83 7.54
CA THR A 101 -2.53 22.68 7.93
C THR A 101 -2.67 23.05 9.40
N SER A 102 -1.58 22.96 10.16
CA SER A 102 -1.64 23.25 11.60
C SER A 102 -1.87 24.73 11.89
N ASP A 103 -2.25 25.03 13.12
CA ASP A 103 -2.33 26.41 13.62
C ASP A 103 -0.97 26.95 14.12
N MET A 104 0.16 26.34 13.76
CA MET A 104 1.47 26.84 14.17
C MET A 104 1.83 28.15 13.44
N ASN A 105 2.66 28.99 14.06
CA ASN A 105 3.15 30.20 13.41
C ASN A 105 4.03 29.83 12.21
N GLY A 106 3.76 30.43 11.05
CA GLY A 106 4.48 30.15 9.80
C GLY A 106 4.09 28.83 9.11
N ALA A 107 3.01 28.17 9.53
CA ALA A 107 2.59 26.87 8.98
C ALA A 107 2.05 26.94 7.54
N SER A 108 1.65 28.12 7.06
CA SER A 108 1.08 28.31 5.72
C SER A 108 2.09 28.05 4.60
N SER A 109 1.61 27.59 3.44
CA SER A 109 2.47 27.42 2.26
C SER A 109 1.79 27.78 0.94
N ASP A 110 2.53 28.49 0.09
CA ASP A 110 2.18 28.77 -1.31
C ASP A 110 2.89 27.83 -2.30
N SER A 111 3.38 26.69 -1.82
CA SER A 111 4.10 25.72 -2.68
C SER A 111 3.16 24.87 -3.49
N ASP A 112 3.71 24.29 -4.55
CA ASP A 112 3.06 23.17 -5.24
C ASP A 112 3.19 21.93 -4.34
N ILE A 113 2.06 21.37 -3.91
CA ILE A 113 2.03 20.19 -3.05
C ILE A 113 1.49 19.01 -3.87
N SER A 114 2.10 17.84 -3.68
CA SER A 114 1.64 16.60 -4.28
C SER A 114 1.60 15.46 -3.27
N ILE A 115 0.78 14.46 -3.58
CA ILE A 115 0.60 13.27 -2.76
C ILE A 115 0.64 12.01 -3.62
N VAL A 116 1.24 10.95 -3.09
CA VAL A 116 1.10 9.57 -3.58
C VAL A 116 0.41 8.76 -2.50
N ILE A 117 -0.69 8.10 -2.83
CA ILE A 117 -1.44 7.23 -1.94
C ILE A 117 -1.01 5.80 -2.22
N PHE A 118 -0.68 5.03 -1.18
CA PHE A 118 -0.28 3.62 -1.29
C PHE A 118 -1.31 2.73 -0.63
N GLY A 119 -1.60 1.59 -1.27
CA GLY A 119 -2.46 0.57 -0.69
C GLY A 119 -2.15 -0.82 -1.21
N GLN A 120 -2.98 -1.77 -0.81
CA GLN A 120 -2.90 -3.18 -1.15
C GLN A 120 -2.70 -3.45 -2.66
N PHE A 121 -3.29 -2.63 -3.53
CA PHE A 121 -3.27 -2.84 -4.98
C PHE A 121 -2.28 -1.94 -5.74
N GLY A 122 -1.32 -1.35 -5.03
CA GLY A 122 -0.30 -0.45 -5.57
C GLY A 122 -0.52 1.00 -5.13
N ASP A 123 0.01 1.95 -5.91
CA ASP A 123 -0.05 3.38 -5.59
C ASP A 123 -0.86 4.20 -6.61
N SER A 124 -1.28 5.40 -6.23
CA SER A 124 -2.02 6.33 -7.10
C SER A 124 -1.18 7.01 -8.18
N GLY A 125 0.14 6.94 -8.09
CA GLY A 125 1.03 7.90 -8.75
C GLY A 125 0.97 9.25 -8.08
N GLU A 126 1.75 10.18 -8.59
CA GLU A 126 1.76 11.55 -8.07
C GLU A 126 0.47 12.27 -8.43
N LEU A 127 -0.27 12.69 -7.41
CA LEU A 127 -1.49 13.48 -7.50
C LEU A 127 -1.19 14.89 -7.03
N LYS A 128 -1.45 15.89 -7.87
CA LYS A 128 -1.24 17.29 -7.53
C LYS A 128 -2.42 17.84 -6.75
N LEU A 129 -2.14 18.57 -5.67
CA LEU A 129 -3.15 19.20 -4.83
C LEU A 129 -3.40 20.65 -5.27
N ASP A 130 -3.77 20.80 -6.54
CA ASP A 130 -3.90 22.12 -7.18
C ASP A 130 -5.30 22.72 -7.00
N ASP A 131 -6.34 21.88 -7.10
CA ASP A 131 -7.75 22.31 -7.16
C ASP A 131 -8.52 21.88 -5.89
N SER A 132 -8.40 22.68 -4.83
CA SER A 132 -9.17 22.47 -3.59
C SER A 132 -10.63 22.89 -3.78
N SER A 133 -11.52 22.07 -3.23
CA SER A 133 -12.97 22.29 -3.22
C SER A 133 -13.45 23.14 -2.04
N THR A 134 -12.61 23.36 -1.02
CA THR A 134 -12.96 24.15 0.17
C THR A 134 -12.38 25.56 0.14
N HIS A 135 -11.11 25.72 -0.26
CA HIS A 135 -10.48 27.04 -0.32
C HIS A 135 -9.71 27.25 -1.63
N ARG A 136 -9.87 28.43 -2.22
CA ARG A 136 -9.09 28.82 -3.40
C ARG A 136 -7.61 29.04 -3.05
N ASN A 137 -7.36 29.68 -1.91
CA ASN A 137 -6.02 29.80 -1.34
C ASN A 137 -5.83 28.65 -0.34
N LYS A 138 -4.98 27.71 -0.71
CA LYS A 138 -4.84 26.40 -0.06
C LYS A 138 -3.72 26.47 0.96
N PHE A 139 -3.69 25.48 1.86
CA PHE A 139 -2.59 25.25 2.80
C PHE A 139 -2.33 26.44 3.72
N GLU A 140 -3.36 27.21 4.02
CA GLU A 140 -3.27 28.31 4.98
C GLU A 140 -3.35 27.78 6.41
N ARG A 141 -2.73 28.51 7.35
CA ARG A 141 -2.71 28.19 8.77
C ARG A 141 -4.12 27.83 9.27
N ASN A 142 -4.23 26.66 9.90
CA ASN A 142 -5.47 26.08 10.43
C ASN A 142 -6.55 25.70 9.38
N ASN A 143 -6.29 25.80 8.08
CA ASN A 143 -7.26 25.39 7.06
C ASN A 143 -7.27 23.87 6.85
N GLU A 144 -8.45 23.40 6.44
CA GLU A 144 -8.67 22.08 5.86
C GLU A 144 -8.98 22.20 4.38
N ASP A 145 -8.12 21.63 3.55
CA ASP A 145 -8.23 21.66 2.09
C ASP A 145 -8.62 20.30 1.55
N VAL A 146 -9.66 20.27 0.70
CA VAL A 146 -10.25 19.02 0.20
C VAL A 146 -10.09 18.91 -1.31
N PHE A 147 -9.48 17.82 -1.76
CA PHE A 147 -9.17 17.52 -3.15
C PHE A 147 -9.90 16.24 -3.59
N LYS A 148 -10.38 16.20 -4.83
CA LYS A 148 -11.06 15.03 -5.38
C LYS A 148 -10.31 14.49 -6.60
N PHE A 149 -10.00 13.20 -6.55
CA PHE A 149 -9.33 12.47 -7.62
C PHE A 149 -10.26 11.37 -8.14
N PRO A 150 -11.12 11.70 -9.13
CA PRO A 150 -11.99 10.71 -9.74
C PRO A 150 -11.19 9.76 -10.64
N ASN A 151 -11.79 8.62 -10.97
CA ASN A 151 -11.27 7.65 -11.94
C ASN A 151 -9.91 7.03 -11.56
N ILE A 152 -9.61 6.88 -10.28
CA ILE A 152 -8.41 6.15 -9.83
C ILE A 152 -8.77 4.68 -9.62
N LEU A 153 -7.96 3.73 -10.11
CA LEU A 153 -8.15 2.31 -9.75
C LEU A 153 -8.05 2.17 -8.23
N SER A 154 -9.05 1.55 -7.61
CA SER A 154 -9.06 1.33 -6.16
C SER A 154 -7.75 0.68 -5.72
N LEU A 155 -7.12 1.28 -4.71
CA LEU A 155 -5.87 0.84 -4.12
C LEU A 155 -6.11 -0.17 -2.97
N GLY A 156 -7.37 -0.52 -2.69
CA GLY A 156 -7.74 -1.40 -1.58
C GLY A 156 -7.49 -0.75 -0.22
N ALA A 157 -7.07 -1.53 0.77
CA ALA A 157 -6.69 -1.00 2.07
C ALA A 157 -5.43 -0.14 1.97
N LEU A 158 -5.52 1.13 2.37
CA LEU A 158 -4.41 2.08 2.29
C LEU A 158 -3.39 1.85 3.41
N THR A 159 -2.11 1.99 3.11
CA THR A 159 -1.01 1.66 4.04
C THR A 159 -0.19 2.88 4.43
N LYS A 160 0.10 3.77 3.48
CA LYS A 160 0.83 5.02 3.70
C LYS A 160 0.45 6.07 2.66
N VAL A 161 0.79 7.31 2.93
CA VAL A 161 0.86 8.37 1.92
C VAL A 161 2.27 8.94 1.86
N ARG A 162 2.70 9.37 0.68
CA ARG A 162 3.91 10.18 0.51
C ARG A 162 3.47 11.58 0.11
N VAL A 163 3.82 12.57 0.91
CA VAL A 163 3.48 13.97 0.65
C VAL A 163 4.75 14.74 0.36
N THR A 164 4.75 15.52 -0.73
CA THR A 164 5.90 16.29 -1.20
C THR A 164 5.53 17.76 -1.30
N ASN A 165 6.31 18.62 -0.64
CA ASN A 165 6.33 20.07 -0.84
C ASN A 165 7.40 20.43 -1.88
N HIS A 166 6.96 20.83 -3.08
CA HIS A 166 7.86 21.27 -4.15
C HIS A 166 8.22 22.74 -3.95
N GLU A 167 9.04 23.02 -2.93
CA GLU A 167 9.49 24.38 -2.62
C GLU A 167 10.16 25.04 -3.84
N SER A 168 9.67 26.22 -4.23
CA SER A 168 10.28 27.05 -5.27
C SER A 168 11.14 28.16 -4.67
N SER A 169 12.24 28.51 -5.33
CA SER A 169 13.28 29.43 -4.82
C SER A 169 12.83 30.88 -4.58
N LEU A 170 11.60 31.24 -4.94
CA LEU A 170 11.12 32.62 -4.95
C LEU A 170 10.39 33.07 -3.66
N PHE A 171 9.95 32.14 -2.80
CA PHE A 171 9.27 32.47 -1.54
C PHE A 171 9.62 31.47 -0.43
N LYS A 172 9.56 31.86 0.85
CA LYS A 172 9.68 30.94 1.99
C LYS A 172 8.38 30.16 2.11
N LYS A 173 8.41 28.82 2.00
CA LYS A 173 7.20 28.01 1.86
C LYS A 173 7.20 26.76 2.74
N ALA A 174 7.73 26.91 3.94
CA ALA A 174 7.67 25.87 4.95
C ALA A 174 6.21 25.55 5.24
N TRP A 175 5.81 24.28 5.09
CA TRP A 175 4.45 23.87 5.36
C TRP A 175 4.43 22.96 6.58
N HIS A 176 3.60 23.26 7.57
CA HIS A 176 3.38 22.33 8.67
C HIS A 176 2.08 21.56 8.47
N LEU A 177 2.21 20.29 8.08
CA LEU A 177 1.09 19.38 7.88
C LEU A 177 0.75 18.67 9.20
N GLU A 178 -0.48 18.84 9.66
CA GLU A 178 -1.00 18.18 10.86
C GLU A 178 -1.42 16.75 10.54
N TYR A 179 -2.32 16.55 9.58
CA TYR A 179 -2.75 15.23 9.14
C TYR A 179 -3.26 15.24 7.68
N VAL A 180 -3.32 14.06 7.08
CA VAL A 180 -4.06 13.78 5.84
C VAL A 180 -5.16 12.78 6.15
N GLN A 181 -6.36 13.01 5.64
CA GLN A 181 -7.43 12.02 5.60
C GLN A 181 -7.72 11.65 4.15
N VAL A 182 -7.87 10.36 3.86
CA VAL A 182 -8.24 9.85 2.53
C VAL A 182 -9.53 9.05 2.66
N ASP A 183 -10.57 9.48 1.94
CA ASP A 183 -11.83 8.78 1.84
C ASP A 183 -11.96 8.10 0.47
N ASP A 184 -12.29 6.81 0.46
CA ASP A 184 -12.65 6.05 -0.73
C ASP A 184 -14.18 6.12 -0.91
N GLU A 185 -14.65 6.89 -1.89
CA GLU A 185 -16.10 7.12 -2.09
C GLU A 185 -16.85 5.86 -2.55
N GLN A 186 -16.16 4.89 -3.16
CA GLN A 186 -16.78 3.63 -3.59
C GLN A 186 -17.07 2.70 -2.40
N THR A 187 -16.12 2.61 -1.46
CA THR A 187 -16.24 1.70 -0.31
C THR A 187 -16.79 2.39 0.94
N GLY A 188 -16.81 3.73 0.97
CA GLY A 188 -17.15 4.52 2.14
C GLY A 188 -16.12 4.44 3.27
N GLN A 189 -14.91 3.95 2.98
CA GLN A 189 -13.84 3.84 3.96
C GLN A 189 -13.06 5.15 4.08
N SER A 190 -12.68 5.50 5.31
CA SER A 190 -11.84 6.66 5.63
C SER A 190 -10.57 6.20 6.31
N PHE A 191 -9.44 6.74 5.86
CA PHE A 191 -8.09 6.41 6.33
C PHE A 191 -7.41 7.68 6.83
N MET A 192 -6.84 7.63 8.04
CA MET A 192 -6.14 8.78 8.65
C MET A 192 -4.63 8.59 8.61
N PHE A 193 -3.92 9.68 8.33
CA PHE A 193 -2.47 9.73 8.22
C PHE A 193 -1.96 10.92 9.06
N PRO A 194 -1.74 10.73 10.38
CA PRO A 194 -1.23 11.78 11.25
C PRO A 194 0.22 12.10 10.91
N CYS A 195 0.55 13.38 10.71
CA CYS A 195 1.86 13.83 10.26
C CYS A 195 2.57 14.65 11.35
N ASN A 196 1.99 15.78 11.76
CA ASN A 196 2.55 16.73 12.72
C ASN A 196 4.02 17.09 12.48
N LYS A 197 4.37 17.39 11.22
CA LYS A 197 5.74 17.67 10.80
C LYS A 197 5.79 18.82 9.82
N TRP A 198 6.92 19.52 9.82
CA TRP A 198 7.26 20.44 8.76
C TRP A 198 7.69 19.66 7.51
N LEU A 199 7.17 20.08 6.36
CA LEU A 199 7.68 19.77 5.04
C LEU A 199 8.41 21.01 4.55
N SER A 200 9.68 21.14 4.88
CA SER A 200 10.46 22.34 4.52
C SER A 200 11.94 22.04 4.39
N SER A 201 12.66 22.79 3.54
CA SER A 201 14.12 22.74 3.48
C SER A 201 14.82 23.61 4.53
N SER A 202 14.08 24.43 5.29
CA SER A 202 14.64 25.34 6.29
C SER A 202 14.18 25.12 7.73
N GLU A 203 13.06 24.44 7.93
CA GLU A 203 12.49 24.16 9.26
C GLU A 203 12.68 22.68 9.67
N ASP A 204 12.55 22.40 10.96
CA ASP A 204 12.62 21.04 11.55
C ASP A 204 13.87 20.26 11.12
N ASP A 205 13.68 19.11 10.47
CA ASP A 205 14.74 18.23 9.96
C ASP A 205 15.13 18.52 8.50
N LYS A 206 14.61 19.61 7.93
CA LYS A 206 14.90 20.11 6.57
C LYS A 206 14.44 19.18 5.46
N GLN A 207 13.46 18.31 5.71
CA GLN A 207 12.87 17.44 4.69
C GLN A 207 11.58 18.03 4.12
N THR A 208 11.50 18.06 2.79
CA THR A 208 10.29 18.49 2.06
C THR A 208 9.38 17.34 1.65
N VAL A 209 9.76 16.09 1.96
CA VAL A 209 9.02 14.88 1.60
C VAL A 209 8.78 14.05 2.87
N ARG A 210 7.56 13.57 3.08
CA ARG A 210 7.18 12.71 4.22
C ARG A 210 6.54 11.43 3.74
N GLU A 211 6.97 10.31 4.31
CA GLU A 211 6.18 9.08 4.28
C GLU A 211 5.38 8.99 5.58
N ILE A 212 4.06 8.95 5.48
CA ILE A 212 3.15 8.99 6.63
C ILE A 212 2.36 7.69 6.62
N LYS A 213 2.52 6.88 7.67
CA LYS A 213 1.77 5.62 7.82
C LYS A 213 0.29 5.87 8.09
N CYS A 214 -0.56 4.99 7.60
CA CYS A 214 -1.98 4.98 7.95
C CYS A 214 -2.10 4.59 9.42
N ASP A 215 -2.74 5.43 10.21
CA ASP A 215 -3.15 5.08 11.56
C ASP A 215 -4.36 4.14 11.46
N SER A 216 -4.16 2.86 11.76
CA SER A 216 -5.21 1.85 11.72
C SER A 216 -6.31 2.09 12.76
N ASP A 217 -6.05 2.93 13.77
CA ASP A 217 -6.97 3.17 14.88
C ASP A 217 -8.04 4.23 14.57
N SER A 218 -7.95 4.96 13.45
CA SER A 218 -8.98 5.93 13.06
C SER A 218 -10.20 5.31 12.38
N SER A 219 -10.12 4.03 11.97
CA SER A 219 -11.30 3.31 11.46
C SER A 219 -12.38 3.11 12.53
N ASP A 220 -12.03 3.29 13.82
CA ASP A 220 -12.95 3.31 14.95
C ASP A 220 -13.66 4.65 15.15
N SER A 221 -13.10 5.79 14.69
CA SER A 221 -13.67 7.12 14.95
C SER A 221 -14.65 7.59 13.87
N VAL A 222 -14.46 7.19 12.61
CA VAL A 222 -15.31 7.65 11.47
C VAL A 222 -16.46 6.70 11.14
N ARG A 223 -16.46 5.45 11.60
CA ARG A 223 -17.53 4.45 11.29
C ARG A 223 -18.74 4.47 12.22
N ARG A 224 -19.01 5.57 12.93
CA ARG A 224 -20.26 5.68 13.69
C ARG A 224 -21.51 5.77 12.81
N GLU A 225 -21.38 6.02 11.51
CA GLU A 225 -22.52 6.29 10.63
C GLU A 225 -22.99 5.13 9.73
N SER A 226 -22.27 4.01 9.65
CA SER A 226 -22.70 2.82 8.87
C SER A 226 -23.12 1.62 9.73
N LEU A 227 -23.14 1.79 11.05
CA LEU A 227 -23.67 0.77 11.95
C LEU A 227 -25.20 0.72 11.81
N THR A 228 -25.77 -0.49 11.82
CA THR A 228 -27.23 -0.68 11.96
C THR A 228 -27.75 0.16 13.14
N PRO A 229 -29.02 0.61 13.15
CA PRO A 229 -29.57 1.39 14.26
C PRO A 229 -29.21 0.75 15.62
N GLY A 230 -28.31 1.39 16.37
CA GLY A 230 -27.76 0.86 17.62
C GLY A 230 -26.28 0.45 17.64
N GLY A 231 -25.48 0.74 16.61
CA GLY A 231 -24.01 0.67 16.74
C GLY A 231 -23.41 -0.74 16.63
N LYS A 232 -24.05 -1.66 15.87
CA LYS A 232 -23.65 -3.07 15.75
C LYS A 232 -23.07 -3.42 14.37
N VAL A 233 -22.15 -4.39 14.35
CA VAL A 233 -21.42 -4.96 13.21
C VAL A 233 -22.00 -6.34 12.84
N PRO A 234 -22.33 -6.60 11.55
CA PRO A 234 -22.88 -7.88 11.09
C PRO A 234 -21.77 -8.84 10.63
N TYR A 235 -21.17 -9.60 11.55
CA TYR A 235 -20.17 -10.60 11.20
C TYR A 235 -20.78 -11.70 10.32
N GLU A 236 -20.07 -12.12 9.28
CA GLU A 236 -20.42 -13.29 8.47
C GLU A 236 -19.64 -14.50 8.98
N ILE A 237 -20.34 -15.58 9.31
CA ILE A 237 -19.79 -16.80 9.89
C ILE A 237 -20.01 -17.94 8.89
N GLU A 238 -18.94 -18.43 8.29
CA GLU A 238 -18.94 -19.59 7.40
C GLU A 238 -18.46 -20.81 8.20
N VAL A 239 -19.32 -21.84 8.27
CA VAL A 239 -19.07 -23.05 9.04
C VAL A 239 -18.99 -24.24 8.09
N VAL A 240 -17.85 -24.92 8.09
CA VAL A 240 -17.64 -26.12 7.28
C VAL A 240 -17.73 -27.36 8.15
N THR A 241 -18.80 -28.12 7.96
CA THR A 241 -18.95 -29.44 8.58
C THR A 241 -18.16 -30.46 7.77
N SER A 242 -17.35 -31.29 8.45
CA SER A 242 -16.45 -32.20 7.74
C SER A 242 -17.20 -33.23 6.89
N ASP A 243 -16.51 -33.81 5.93
CA ASP A 243 -16.98 -34.92 5.08
C ASP A 243 -16.73 -36.31 5.71
N LYS A 244 -16.27 -36.37 6.97
CA LYS A 244 -16.11 -37.62 7.72
C LYS A 244 -17.44 -38.34 7.88
N THR A 245 -17.39 -39.66 7.98
CA THR A 245 -18.58 -40.48 8.23
C THR A 245 -19.26 -40.01 9.52
N ASN A 246 -20.56 -39.70 9.42
CA ASN A 246 -21.42 -39.19 10.52
C ASN A 246 -21.06 -37.80 11.06
N ALA A 247 -20.33 -36.97 10.31
CA ALA A 247 -19.90 -35.66 10.79
C ALA A 247 -21.00 -34.62 11.02
N GLY A 248 -22.17 -34.77 10.39
CA GLY A 248 -23.25 -33.79 10.47
C GLY A 248 -24.24 -34.05 11.60
N THR A 249 -25.00 -33.03 11.98
CA THR A 249 -25.98 -33.09 13.08
C THR A 249 -27.36 -32.57 12.67
N THR A 250 -28.41 -33.09 13.32
CA THR A 250 -29.80 -32.60 13.24
C THR A 250 -30.13 -31.59 14.36
N GLN A 251 -29.21 -31.44 15.31
CA GLN A 251 -29.32 -30.62 16.52
C GLN A 251 -28.80 -29.20 16.29
N HIS A 252 -28.74 -28.36 17.34
CA HIS A 252 -28.33 -26.95 17.23
C HIS A 252 -26.85 -26.78 17.50
N GLY A 253 -26.19 -25.97 16.67
CA GLY A 253 -24.86 -25.43 17.01
C GLY A 253 -25.01 -24.06 17.67
N TRP A 254 -23.99 -23.58 18.38
CA TRP A 254 -23.91 -22.19 18.81
C TRP A 254 -22.46 -21.72 18.89
N ILE A 255 -22.25 -20.42 18.75
CA ILE A 255 -20.91 -19.81 18.76
C ILE A 255 -20.89 -18.51 19.57
N ILE A 256 -19.77 -18.23 20.23
CA ILE A 256 -19.43 -16.96 20.87
C ILE A 256 -18.12 -16.47 20.27
N LEU A 257 -18.06 -15.19 19.91
CA LEU A 257 -16.88 -14.54 19.35
C LEU A 257 -16.15 -13.75 20.45
N GLU A 258 -14.84 -13.93 20.55
CA GLU A 258 -13.99 -13.23 21.52
C GLU A 258 -12.89 -12.45 20.80
N GLY A 259 -13.03 -11.13 20.81
CA GLY A 259 -12.01 -10.22 20.32
C GLY A 259 -11.18 -9.58 21.43
N ASN A 260 -10.14 -8.86 21.04
CA ASN A 260 -9.24 -8.17 21.95
C ASN A 260 -9.91 -7.05 22.78
N LYS A 261 -11.04 -6.50 22.31
CA LYS A 261 -11.79 -5.45 23.01
C LYS A 261 -12.97 -6.02 23.80
N LYS A 262 -13.77 -6.91 23.20
CA LYS A 262 -15.04 -7.40 23.77
C LYS A 262 -15.36 -8.84 23.38
N ARG A 263 -16.29 -9.43 24.12
CA ARG A 263 -16.92 -10.73 23.87
C ARG A 263 -18.36 -10.54 23.36
N SER A 264 -18.78 -11.36 22.41
CA SER A 264 -20.15 -11.32 21.88
C SER A 264 -21.14 -12.06 22.77
N ASP A 265 -22.44 -11.82 22.53
CA ASP A 265 -23.48 -12.73 22.98
C ASP A 265 -23.39 -14.08 22.24
N ARG A 266 -24.01 -15.13 22.80
CA ARG A 266 -24.12 -16.44 22.16
C ARG A 266 -25.03 -16.36 20.93
N PHE A 267 -24.51 -16.76 19.77
CA PHE A 267 -25.26 -16.88 18.53
C PHE A 267 -25.71 -18.32 18.27
N PRO A 268 -27.03 -18.60 18.22
CA PRO A 268 -27.54 -19.95 17.96
C PRO A 268 -27.67 -20.24 16.46
N MET A 269 -27.02 -21.32 16.01
CA MET A 269 -27.18 -21.93 14.68
C MET A 269 -28.30 -22.96 14.74
N LYS A 270 -29.54 -22.49 14.57
CA LYS A 270 -30.74 -23.31 14.72
C LYS A 270 -31.02 -24.14 13.48
N ASN A 271 -30.93 -25.46 13.63
CA ASN A 271 -31.45 -26.42 12.68
C ASN A 271 -32.99 -26.42 12.73
N THR A 272 -33.69 -26.57 11.60
CA THR A 272 -35.15 -26.74 11.52
C THR A 272 -35.57 -27.79 10.50
N PRO A 273 -36.77 -28.40 10.61
CA PRO A 273 -37.26 -29.34 9.60
C PRO A 273 -37.23 -28.74 8.18
N GLN A 274 -37.48 -27.44 8.06
CA GLN A 274 -37.48 -26.67 6.82
C GLN A 274 -36.07 -26.20 6.42
N LYS A 275 -35.19 -25.91 7.39
CA LYS A 275 -33.82 -25.41 7.17
C LYS A 275 -32.81 -26.34 7.84
N LYS A 276 -32.40 -27.38 7.11
CA LYS A 276 -31.41 -28.33 7.59
C LYS A 276 -30.00 -27.82 7.29
N ILE A 277 -29.29 -27.42 8.33
CA ILE A 277 -27.90 -26.95 8.31
C ILE A 277 -26.98 -28.01 8.93
N LEU A 278 -25.67 -27.79 8.88
CA LEU A 278 -24.63 -28.55 9.56
C LEU A 278 -24.59 -30.03 9.15
N ARG A 279 -24.89 -30.32 7.88
CA ARG A 279 -24.80 -31.70 7.36
C ARG A 279 -23.36 -32.03 6.98
N ARG A 280 -23.06 -33.33 6.92
CA ARG A 280 -21.77 -33.85 6.45
C ARG A 280 -21.38 -33.21 5.10
N GLY A 281 -20.18 -32.63 5.04
CA GLY A 281 -19.62 -31.98 3.86
C GLY A 281 -20.27 -30.64 3.46
N GLN A 282 -21.21 -30.13 4.26
CA GLN A 282 -21.91 -28.88 3.98
C GLN A 282 -21.13 -27.68 4.52
N THR A 283 -21.19 -26.59 3.76
CA THR A 283 -20.75 -25.25 4.18
C THR A 283 -22.00 -24.40 4.41
N ASP A 284 -22.14 -23.87 5.61
CA ASP A 284 -23.28 -23.04 6.03
C ASP A 284 -22.81 -21.64 6.38
N VAL A 285 -23.48 -20.62 5.85
CA VAL A 285 -23.16 -19.20 6.11
C VAL A 285 -24.25 -18.57 6.98
N PHE A 286 -23.82 -17.86 8.02
CA PHE A 286 -24.69 -17.16 8.97
C PHE A 286 -24.27 -15.68 9.08
N THR A 287 -25.24 -14.81 9.34
CA THR A 287 -24.97 -13.40 9.67
C THR A 287 -25.30 -13.15 11.13
N PHE A 288 -24.32 -12.66 11.90
CA PHE A 288 -24.43 -12.40 13.32
C PHE A 288 -24.10 -10.94 13.63
N THR A 289 -25.10 -10.21 14.15
CA THR A 289 -24.94 -8.80 14.48
C THR A 289 -24.55 -8.62 15.95
N SER A 290 -23.35 -8.08 16.20
CA SER A 290 -22.82 -7.83 17.55
C SER A 290 -22.22 -6.44 17.70
N ARG A 291 -21.90 -6.00 18.91
CA ARG A 291 -21.09 -4.78 19.11
C ARG A 291 -19.70 -4.98 18.48
N PRO A 292 -18.95 -3.92 18.15
CA PRO A 292 -17.56 -4.05 17.72
C PRO A 292 -16.75 -4.84 18.76
N LEU A 293 -16.14 -5.95 18.33
CA LEU A 293 -15.40 -6.87 19.21
C LEU A 293 -13.90 -6.60 19.18
N GLY A 294 -13.46 -5.78 18.22
CA GLY A 294 -12.05 -5.61 17.88
C GLY A 294 -11.53 -6.82 17.11
N GLU A 295 -10.23 -7.05 17.21
CA GLU A 295 -9.55 -8.16 16.56
C GLU A 295 -9.96 -9.50 17.20
N LEU A 296 -10.58 -10.39 16.42
CA LEU A 296 -10.97 -11.72 16.92
C LEU A 296 -9.73 -12.57 17.21
N ARG A 297 -9.67 -13.10 18.44
CA ARG A 297 -8.58 -13.97 18.89
C ARG A 297 -9.05 -15.40 19.06
N ARG A 298 -10.27 -15.59 19.56
CA ARG A 298 -10.79 -16.88 19.96
C ARG A 298 -12.28 -16.97 19.65
N ILE A 299 -12.77 -18.18 19.46
CA ILE A 299 -14.20 -18.48 19.48
C ILE A 299 -14.49 -19.58 20.49
N ILE A 300 -15.72 -19.58 21.00
CA ILE A 300 -16.25 -20.71 21.77
C ILE A 300 -17.38 -21.31 20.95
N LEU A 301 -17.25 -22.59 20.64
CA LEU A 301 -18.16 -23.31 19.76
C LEU A 301 -18.76 -24.48 20.54
N GLY A 302 -20.07 -24.65 20.43
CA GLY A 302 -20.76 -25.73 21.13
C GLY A 302 -21.91 -26.32 20.35
N HIS A 303 -22.39 -27.45 20.89
CA HIS A 303 -23.43 -28.28 20.33
C HIS A 303 -24.51 -28.46 21.40
N GLN A 304 -25.77 -28.29 21.01
CA GLN A 304 -26.90 -28.24 21.92
C GLN A 304 -28.08 -29.02 21.35
N GLU A 305 -28.75 -29.76 22.23
CA GLU A 305 -29.96 -30.50 21.88
C GLU A 305 -31.14 -29.55 21.57
N ARG A 306 -31.97 -29.97 20.61
CA ARG A 306 -33.19 -29.28 20.24
C ARG A 306 -34.28 -29.58 21.27
N PRO A 307 -34.93 -28.54 21.81
CA PRO A 307 -36.07 -28.74 22.71
C PRO A 307 -37.22 -29.53 22.08
N GLU A 308 -37.40 -29.41 20.75
CA GLU A 308 -38.48 -30.05 19.98
C GLU A 308 -38.16 -31.49 19.57
N TYR A 309 -36.91 -31.94 19.68
CA TYR A 309 -36.46 -33.26 19.27
C TYR A 309 -35.34 -33.75 20.18
N GLN A 310 -35.74 -34.38 21.28
CA GLN A 310 -34.83 -35.03 22.21
C GLN A 310 -34.30 -36.32 21.61
N LEU A 311 -32.99 -36.53 21.71
CA LEU A 311 -32.36 -37.74 21.24
C LEU A 311 -32.77 -38.93 22.11
N PRO A 312 -33.05 -40.09 21.50
CA PRO A 312 -33.32 -41.31 22.25
C PRO A 312 -32.10 -41.81 23.04
N SER A 313 -30.89 -41.46 22.60
CA SER A 313 -29.64 -41.72 23.32
C SER A 313 -28.59 -40.65 22.99
N TYR A 314 -27.73 -40.32 23.95
CA TYR A 314 -26.53 -39.50 23.74
C TYR A 314 -25.35 -40.28 23.16
N GLU A 315 -25.62 -41.48 22.66
CA GLU A 315 -24.67 -42.33 21.94
C GLU A 315 -25.11 -42.42 20.47
N GLY A 316 -24.19 -42.18 19.54
CA GLY A 316 -24.42 -42.36 18.11
C GLY A 316 -24.30 -41.10 17.25
N ARG A 317 -24.74 -41.24 15.99
CA ARG A 317 -24.41 -40.33 14.87
C ARG A 317 -24.94 -38.91 14.99
N GLU A 318 -25.97 -38.70 15.83
CA GLU A 318 -26.63 -37.39 15.98
C GLU A 318 -26.22 -36.68 17.28
N ALA A 319 -25.53 -37.37 18.19
CA ALA A 319 -25.07 -36.83 19.47
C ALA A 319 -23.76 -36.03 19.34
N GLN A 320 -23.10 -36.10 18.19
CA GLN A 320 -21.80 -35.48 17.94
C GLN A 320 -21.81 -34.70 16.61
N TRP A 321 -21.07 -33.61 16.56
CA TRP A 321 -20.93 -32.78 15.36
C TRP A 321 -19.45 -32.52 15.08
N HIS A 322 -18.94 -32.93 13.91
CA HIS A 322 -17.54 -32.69 13.55
C HIS A 322 -17.39 -31.49 12.62
N VAL A 323 -16.77 -30.44 13.16
CA VAL A 323 -16.48 -29.21 12.42
C VAL A 323 -15.07 -29.27 11.86
N ALA A 324 -14.91 -28.97 10.57
CA ALA A 324 -13.60 -28.92 9.92
C ALA A 324 -12.90 -27.59 10.22
N HIS A 325 -13.51 -26.48 9.81
CA HIS A 325 -13.03 -25.12 10.07
C HIS A 325 -14.20 -24.14 10.08
N ILE A 326 -13.96 -22.97 10.69
CA ILE A 326 -14.89 -21.83 10.66
C ILE A 326 -14.11 -20.62 10.17
N THR A 327 -14.72 -19.85 9.26
CA THR A 327 -14.20 -18.56 8.80
C THR A 327 -15.15 -17.47 9.23
N ILE A 328 -14.63 -16.43 9.87
CA ILE A 328 -15.42 -15.26 10.26
C ILE A 328 -14.92 -14.05 9.50
N THR A 329 -15.82 -13.36 8.81
CA THR A 329 -15.50 -12.10 8.12
C THR A 329 -16.10 -10.94 8.90
N ASP A 330 -15.26 -9.97 9.25
CA ASP A 330 -15.71 -8.65 9.68
C ASP A 330 -15.89 -7.77 8.44
N PRO A 331 -17.12 -7.53 7.96
CA PRO A 331 -17.34 -6.77 6.75
C PRO A 331 -16.96 -5.29 6.89
N SER A 332 -16.83 -4.78 8.13
CA SER A 332 -16.37 -3.42 8.32
C SER A 332 -14.91 -3.33 7.90
N THR A 333 -14.04 -4.19 8.42
CA THR A 333 -12.60 -4.17 8.12
C THR A 333 -12.25 -4.93 6.84
N GLY A 334 -13.11 -5.82 6.37
CA GLY A 334 -12.81 -6.80 5.33
C GLY A 334 -11.93 -7.95 5.82
N THR A 335 -11.62 -8.00 7.12
CA THR A 335 -10.70 -8.99 7.70
C THR A 335 -11.38 -10.34 7.82
N LYS A 336 -10.66 -11.40 7.42
CA LYS A 336 -11.07 -12.79 7.59
C LYS A 336 -10.28 -13.45 8.71
N TYR A 337 -10.97 -14.17 9.57
CA TYR A 337 -10.41 -14.89 10.70
C TYR A 337 -10.69 -16.38 10.52
N GLU A 338 -9.63 -17.19 10.45
CA GLU A 338 -9.74 -18.62 10.24
C GLU A 338 -9.55 -19.39 11.55
N PHE A 339 -10.48 -20.28 11.85
CA PHE A 339 -10.48 -21.10 13.06
C PHE A 339 -10.45 -22.59 12.66
N PRO A 340 -9.28 -23.25 12.69
CA PRO A 340 -9.18 -24.68 12.43
C PRO A 340 -9.75 -25.45 13.62
N ILE A 341 -10.95 -26.01 13.47
CA ILE A 341 -11.63 -26.74 14.55
C ILE A 341 -11.19 -28.19 14.61
N ARG A 342 -11.39 -28.92 13.50
CA ARG A 342 -11.05 -30.34 13.30
C ARG A 342 -11.39 -31.25 14.50
N LYS A 343 -12.53 -31.00 15.16
CA LYS A 343 -12.94 -31.66 16.41
C LYS A 343 -14.41 -32.10 16.36
N TRP A 344 -14.70 -33.23 17.00
CA TRP A 344 -16.05 -33.67 17.35
C TRP A 344 -16.55 -32.90 18.58
N LEU A 345 -17.73 -32.31 18.48
CA LEU A 345 -18.40 -31.58 19.55
C LEU A 345 -19.58 -32.40 20.07
N ASP A 346 -19.53 -32.78 21.34
CA ASP A 346 -20.61 -33.49 22.02
C ASP A 346 -21.73 -32.53 22.43
N ILE A 347 -22.97 -33.03 22.42
CA ILE A 347 -24.13 -32.29 22.92
C ILE A 347 -23.99 -31.98 24.41
N ASN A 348 -24.44 -30.79 24.80
CA ASN A 348 -24.51 -30.33 26.20
C ASN A 348 -23.14 -30.16 26.88
N ASN A 349 -22.07 -29.99 26.10
CA ASN A 349 -20.82 -29.42 26.61
C ASN A 349 -20.97 -27.88 26.73
N ASP A 350 -20.26 -27.26 27.69
CA ASP A 350 -20.24 -25.81 27.91
C ASP A 350 -19.58 -25.01 26.76
N GLY A 351 -19.15 -25.72 25.72
CA GLY A 351 -18.50 -25.23 24.52
C GLY A 351 -16.99 -25.30 24.63
N ASP A 352 -16.34 -25.58 23.50
CA ASP A 352 -14.89 -25.66 23.41
C ASP A 352 -14.33 -24.36 22.84
N ALA A 353 -13.20 -23.91 23.39
CA ALA A 353 -12.52 -22.72 22.92
C ALA A 353 -11.50 -23.04 21.83
N PHE A 354 -11.55 -22.31 20.72
CA PHE A 354 -10.65 -22.45 19.57
C PHE A 354 -9.96 -21.14 19.26
N GLN A 355 -8.64 -21.19 19.16
CA GLN A 355 -7.83 -20.03 18.81
C GLN A 355 -7.92 -19.77 17.31
N CYS A 356 -7.90 -18.49 16.92
CA CYS A 356 -7.67 -18.11 15.53
C CYS A 356 -6.32 -18.68 15.10
N ALA A 357 -6.22 -19.24 13.89
CA ALA A 357 -4.93 -19.61 13.33
C ALA A 357 -3.98 -18.40 13.39
N ASP A 358 -2.72 -18.63 13.77
CA ASP A 358 -1.71 -17.58 13.83
C ASP A 358 -1.75 -16.79 12.53
N LYS A 359 -2.03 -15.49 12.65
CA LYS A 359 -1.98 -14.59 11.52
C LYS A 359 -0.53 -14.63 11.02
N GLN A 360 -0.33 -15.12 9.80
CA GLN A 360 0.53 -14.31 8.94
C GLN A 360 -0.18 -12.96 8.88
N GLU A 361 0.35 -11.95 9.56
CA GLU A 361 -0.16 -10.60 9.39
C GLU A 361 -0.20 -10.31 7.89
N ASP A 362 -1.38 -9.99 7.36
CA ASP A 362 -1.50 -9.64 5.96
C ASP A 362 -0.54 -8.48 5.66
N ALA A 363 0.05 -8.47 4.46
CA ALA A 363 1.11 -7.52 4.08
C ALA A 363 0.74 -6.04 4.35
N VAL A 364 -0.55 -5.70 4.31
CA VAL A 364 -1.07 -4.37 4.65
C VAL A 364 -0.84 -4.03 6.13
N THR A 365 -1.14 -4.95 7.05
CA THR A 365 -0.94 -4.76 8.50
C THR A 365 0.53 -4.62 8.83
N GLN A 366 1.39 -5.49 8.25
CA GLN A 366 2.84 -5.37 8.42
C GLN A 366 3.36 -4.02 7.92
N GLN A 367 2.85 -3.52 6.78
CA GLN A 367 3.22 -2.19 6.28
C GLN A 367 2.79 -1.06 7.22
N ARG A 368 1.62 -1.15 7.88
CA ARG A 368 1.13 -0.13 8.81
C ARG A 368 1.90 -0.10 10.13
N HIS A 369 2.50 -1.22 10.55
CA HIS A 369 3.30 -1.30 11.78
C HIS A 369 4.75 -0.86 11.59
N ARG A 370 5.17 -0.43 10.39
CA ARG A 370 6.53 0.04 10.17
C ARG A 370 6.81 1.30 10.96
N GLU A 371 8.01 1.36 11.51
CA GLU A 371 8.49 2.54 12.20
C GLU A 371 9.25 3.47 11.26
N SER A 372 9.29 4.74 11.65
CA SER A 372 10.10 5.75 10.98
C SER A 372 11.57 5.52 11.36
N ILE A 373 12.44 5.38 10.37
CA ILE A 373 13.88 5.23 10.52
C ILE A 373 14.58 6.39 9.84
N LYS A 374 15.65 6.87 10.49
CA LYS A 374 16.56 7.84 9.91
C LYS A 374 17.73 7.12 9.24
N TYR A 375 17.96 7.45 7.98
CA TYR A 375 19.09 6.97 7.19
C TYR A 375 20.07 8.12 6.97
N LYS A 376 21.34 7.91 7.34
CA LYS A 376 22.42 8.82 6.98
C LYS A 376 22.91 8.44 5.58
N VAL A 377 22.92 9.41 4.66
CA VAL A 377 23.46 9.24 3.31
C VAL A 377 24.75 10.05 3.18
N THR A 378 25.85 9.40 2.84
CA THR A 378 27.15 10.03 2.63
C THR A 378 27.53 9.91 1.17
N VAL A 379 27.64 11.04 0.48
CA VAL A 379 27.98 11.11 -0.95
C VAL A 379 29.44 11.48 -1.10
N TYR A 380 30.18 10.70 -1.90
CA TYR A 380 31.59 10.92 -2.20
C TYR A 380 31.74 11.40 -3.64
N THR A 381 32.12 12.66 -3.82
CA THR A 381 32.51 13.19 -5.14
C THR A 381 33.98 12.87 -5.37
N GLY A 382 34.31 12.29 -6.52
CA GLY A 382 35.69 11.83 -6.74
C GLY A 382 36.69 12.97 -6.86
N ASP A 383 37.96 12.66 -6.60
CA ASP A 383 39.07 13.61 -6.72
C ASP A 383 39.71 13.56 -8.12
N VAL A 384 38.94 13.99 -9.13
CA VAL A 384 39.42 14.17 -10.51
C VAL A 384 39.12 15.58 -11.01
N ASP A 385 39.85 16.03 -12.03
CA ASP A 385 39.68 17.38 -12.58
C ASP A 385 38.23 17.63 -13.02
N ASN A 386 37.63 18.73 -12.55
CA ASN A 386 36.25 19.13 -12.81
C ASN A 386 35.18 18.11 -12.37
N ALA A 387 35.45 17.34 -11.31
CA ALA A 387 34.51 16.36 -10.78
C ALA A 387 33.26 16.94 -10.11
N GLY A 388 33.26 18.21 -9.70
CA GLY A 388 32.19 18.81 -8.91
C GLY A 388 31.02 19.35 -9.74
N THR A 389 29.85 19.49 -9.12
CA THR A 389 28.61 19.91 -9.79
C THR A 389 27.80 20.95 -9.01
N ASP A 390 27.27 21.94 -9.74
CA ASP A 390 26.27 22.88 -9.20
C ASP A 390 24.81 22.43 -9.50
N ALA A 391 24.62 21.28 -10.14
CA ALA A 391 23.28 20.78 -10.50
C ALA A 391 22.49 20.34 -9.26
N ASN A 392 21.15 20.29 -9.37
CA ASN A 392 20.35 19.74 -8.29
C ASN A 392 20.43 18.21 -8.31
N VAL A 393 20.95 17.61 -7.24
CA VAL A 393 21.07 16.16 -7.07
C VAL A 393 19.87 15.59 -6.30
N SER A 394 19.36 14.45 -6.73
CA SER A 394 18.31 13.67 -6.05
C SER A 394 18.68 12.20 -5.96
N ILE A 395 18.10 11.52 -4.98
CA ILE A 395 18.33 10.10 -4.71
C ILE A 395 17.02 9.35 -4.47
N ILE A 396 16.97 8.06 -4.81
CA ILE A 396 15.94 7.12 -4.37
C ILE A 396 16.66 5.90 -3.77
N ILE A 397 16.35 5.56 -2.52
CA ILE A 397 16.89 4.37 -1.87
C ILE A 397 15.81 3.30 -1.92
N TYR A 398 16.18 2.10 -2.38
CA TYR A 398 15.30 0.94 -2.45
C TYR A 398 15.75 -0.11 -1.45
N GLY A 399 14.79 -0.69 -0.75
CA GLY A 399 14.99 -1.88 0.07
C GLY A 399 13.85 -2.87 -0.09
N THR A 400 13.97 -4.01 0.60
CA THR A 400 13.01 -5.13 0.51
C THR A 400 11.59 -4.76 0.94
N LEU A 401 11.45 -3.69 1.73
CA LEU A 401 10.16 -3.24 2.25
C LEU A 401 9.59 -2.04 1.47
N GLY A 402 10.37 -1.33 0.65
CA GLY A 402 9.88 -0.22 -0.17
C GLY A 402 10.99 0.73 -0.60
N ASP A 403 10.60 1.91 -1.09
CA ASP A 403 11.51 2.96 -1.52
C ASP A 403 11.21 4.30 -0.83
N THR A 404 12.19 5.21 -0.84
CA THR A 404 12.03 6.56 -0.32
C THR A 404 11.24 7.49 -1.24
N GLY A 405 11.05 7.14 -2.50
CA GLY A 405 10.78 8.08 -3.58
C GLY A 405 11.95 9.05 -3.79
N PRO A 406 11.83 10.00 -4.74
CA PRO A 406 12.85 11.02 -4.98
C PRO A 406 13.07 11.90 -3.75
N ARG A 407 14.32 11.97 -3.29
CA ARG A 407 14.77 12.82 -2.17
C ARG A 407 15.81 13.82 -2.69
N PRO A 408 15.52 15.13 -2.69
CA PRO A 408 16.50 16.12 -3.07
C PRO A 408 17.61 16.18 -2.01
N LEU A 409 18.87 16.16 -2.45
CA LEU A 409 20.03 16.27 -1.57
C LEU A 409 20.46 17.74 -1.50
N LYS A 410 19.91 18.47 -0.53
CA LYS A 410 20.13 19.92 -0.38
C LYS A 410 20.49 20.29 1.05
N GLN A 411 21.41 21.24 1.20
CA GLN A 411 21.76 21.87 2.47
C GLN A 411 21.94 23.37 2.26
N LYS A 412 21.10 24.15 2.92
CA LYS A 412 21.10 25.62 2.78
C LYS A 412 22.45 26.22 3.18
N GLY A 413 23.00 27.07 2.30
CA GLY A 413 24.23 27.81 2.57
C GLY A 413 25.53 27.00 2.47
N ARG A 414 25.46 25.78 1.92
CA ARG A 414 26.64 24.97 1.61
C ARG A 414 26.80 24.83 0.10
N ASN A 415 28.04 24.89 -0.35
CA ASN A 415 28.41 24.41 -1.66
C ASN A 415 28.64 22.90 -1.56
N LEU A 416 27.85 22.11 -2.28
CA LEU A 416 27.79 20.67 -2.15
C LEU A 416 28.38 20.02 -3.40
N PHE A 417 28.85 18.79 -3.25
CA PHE A 417 29.33 17.96 -4.35
C PHE A 417 30.54 18.55 -5.09
N GLU A 418 31.44 19.23 -4.38
CA GLU A 418 32.71 19.69 -4.94
C GLU A 418 33.69 18.52 -5.13
N ARG A 419 34.69 18.73 -6.00
CA ARG A 419 35.77 17.77 -6.22
C ARG A 419 36.38 17.30 -4.89
N GLY A 420 36.46 15.98 -4.70
CA GLY A 420 37.02 15.35 -3.50
C GLY A 420 36.22 15.58 -2.22
N GLN A 421 35.05 16.21 -2.30
CA GLN A 421 34.20 16.49 -1.14
C GLN A 421 33.39 15.26 -0.72
N ILE A 422 33.15 15.17 0.58
CA ILE A 422 32.25 14.22 1.21
C ILE A 422 31.08 15.01 1.81
N ASP A 423 29.87 14.70 1.39
CA ASP A 423 28.65 15.38 1.84
C ASP A 423 27.68 14.42 2.53
N ASP A 424 27.29 14.78 3.75
CA ASP A 424 26.39 14.02 4.60
C ASP A 424 24.97 14.58 4.58
N PHE A 425 23.98 13.72 4.38
CA PHE A 425 22.55 14.00 4.39
C PHE A 425 21.82 13.05 5.34
N SER A 426 20.60 13.44 5.72
CA SER A 426 19.73 12.63 6.54
C SER A 426 18.37 12.52 5.87
N ILE A 427 17.88 11.29 5.72
CA ILE A 427 16.55 10.99 5.16
C ILE A 427 15.77 10.22 6.23
N GLU A 428 14.60 10.72 6.60
CA GLU A 428 13.68 10.01 7.50
C GLU A 428 12.52 9.46 6.68
N THR A 429 12.28 8.16 6.80
CA THR A 429 11.27 7.42 6.04
C THR A 429 10.85 6.18 6.81
N LEU A 430 9.78 5.50 6.39
CA LEU A 430 9.45 4.20 6.95
C LEU A 430 10.58 3.19 6.67
N ASP A 431 10.78 2.25 7.59
CA ASP A 431 11.78 1.18 7.45
C ASP A 431 11.74 0.52 6.05
N LEU A 432 12.88 0.60 5.36
CA LEU A 432 13.08 0.08 4.02
C LEU A 432 13.50 -1.40 4.02
N GLY A 433 13.79 -1.97 5.20
CA GLY A 433 14.36 -3.31 5.33
C GLY A 433 15.79 -3.37 4.77
N ALA A 434 16.14 -4.49 4.14
CA ALA A 434 17.46 -4.67 3.55
C ALA A 434 17.58 -3.84 2.27
N LEU A 435 18.58 -2.95 2.20
CA LEU A 435 18.78 -2.09 1.03
C LEU A 435 19.38 -2.89 -0.13
N ASN A 436 18.83 -2.73 -1.33
CA ASN A 436 19.20 -3.55 -2.49
C ASN A 436 19.53 -2.75 -3.75
N LYS A 437 19.14 -1.47 -3.82
CA LYS A 437 19.43 -0.59 -4.95
C LYS A 437 19.38 0.87 -4.52
N LEU A 438 20.14 1.71 -5.20
CA LEU A 438 20.14 3.16 -5.01
C LEU A 438 20.12 3.83 -6.38
N HIS A 439 19.11 4.64 -6.65
CA HIS A 439 19.07 5.50 -7.83
C HIS A 439 19.57 6.89 -7.47
N ILE A 440 20.46 7.46 -8.27
CA ILE A 440 20.97 8.82 -8.09
C ILE A 440 21.03 9.54 -9.43
N GLU A 441 20.58 10.79 -9.44
CA GLU A 441 20.51 11.61 -10.65
C GLU A 441 20.77 13.09 -10.35
N HIS A 442 21.03 13.87 -11.40
CA HIS A 442 21.00 15.32 -11.34
C HIS A 442 20.21 15.91 -12.51
N ASP A 443 19.64 17.10 -12.33
CA ASP A 443 18.77 17.75 -13.32
C ASP A 443 19.52 18.40 -14.50
N ASN A 444 20.85 18.35 -14.49
CA ASN A 444 21.72 19.03 -15.44
C ASN A 444 21.44 20.56 -15.53
N ALA A 445 20.90 21.17 -14.47
CA ALA A 445 20.74 22.61 -14.37
C ALA A 445 22.07 23.28 -13.98
N ASN A 446 22.06 24.61 -14.01
CA ASN A 446 23.19 25.47 -13.62
C ASN A 446 24.44 25.29 -14.51
N PHE A 447 25.49 26.05 -14.19
CA PHE A 447 26.80 25.91 -14.84
C PHE A 447 27.53 24.69 -14.28
N PHE A 448 28.49 24.14 -15.01
CA PHE A 448 29.30 22.99 -14.55
C PHE A 448 28.48 21.81 -14.02
N ALA A 449 27.38 21.47 -14.70
CA ALA A 449 26.47 20.40 -14.26
C ALA A 449 27.07 18.97 -14.32
N GLU A 450 28.32 18.83 -14.74
CA GLU A 450 28.98 17.53 -14.91
C GLU A 450 29.44 17.04 -13.53
N TRP A 451 29.30 15.76 -13.25
CA TRP A 451 29.63 15.25 -11.92
C TRP A 451 30.35 13.91 -12.00
N PHE A 452 31.47 13.78 -11.30
CA PHE A 452 32.11 12.47 -11.11
C PHE A 452 31.76 11.94 -9.72
N LEU A 453 30.80 11.02 -9.67
CA LEU A 453 30.39 10.36 -8.43
C LEU A 453 31.30 9.16 -8.16
N GLU A 454 31.97 9.14 -7.01
CA GLU A 454 32.80 8.02 -6.59
C GLU A 454 31.95 6.89 -6.00
N LYS A 455 31.19 7.18 -4.95
CA LYS A 455 30.28 6.23 -4.27
C LYS A 455 29.25 6.96 -3.41
N VAL A 456 28.23 6.23 -2.99
CA VAL A 456 27.29 6.66 -1.95
C VAL A 456 27.26 5.61 -0.85
N GLU A 457 27.29 6.03 0.41
CA GLU A 457 27.10 5.15 1.56
C GLU A 457 25.78 5.48 2.24
N VAL A 458 25.00 4.46 2.59
CA VAL A 458 23.74 4.62 3.33
C VAL A 458 23.86 3.86 4.64
N THR A 459 23.68 4.56 5.75
CA THR A 459 23.75 4.00 7.10
C THR A 459 22.37 4.06 7.75
N ASN A 460 21.86 2.92 8.19
CA ASN A 460 20.69 2.86 9.07
C ASN A 460 21.13 3.32 10.47
N THR A 461 20.58 4.42 10.98
CA THR A 461 21.06 4.98 12.26
C THR A 461 20.62 4.19 13.48
N GLU A 462 19.63 3.32 13.36
CA GLU A 462 19.15 2.45 14.45
C GLU A 462 20.04 1.20 14.59
N THR A 463 20.40 0.57 13.47
CA THR A 463 21.23 -0.65 13.47
C THR A 463 22.73 -0.35 13.41
N GLY A 464 23.12 0.83 12.91
CA GLY A 464 24.51 1.19 12.62
C GLY A 464 25.07 0.52 11.37
N GLU A 465 24.26 -0.24 10.63
CA GLU A 465 24.67 -0.92 9.40
C GLU A 465 24.87 0.08 8.27
N THR A 466 26.05 0.06 7.65
CA THR A 466 26.40 0.89 6.50
C THR A 466 26.55 0.04 5.25
N ILE A 467 25.82 0.40 4.19
CA ILE A 467 25.88 -0.24 2.89
C ILE A 467 26.51 0.74 1.89
N SER A 468 27.50 0.27 1.13
CA SER A 468 28.24 1.07 0.14
C SER A 468 27.76 0.77 -1.28
N PHE A 469 27.48 1.82 -2.04
CA PHE A 469 27.04 1.79 -3.44
C PHE A 469 28.09 2.46 -4.33
N PRO A 470 29.06 1.71 -4.89
CA PRO A 470 30.11 2.26 -5.73
C PRO A 470 29.56 2.74 -7.09
N CYS A 471 30.05 3.88 -7.59
CA CYS A 471 29.72 4.41 -8.92
C CYS A 471 30.98 4.54 -9.78
N LYS A 472 31.93 5.39 -9.36
CA LYS A 472 33.20 5.71 -10.05
C LYS A 472 33.02 6.10 -11.52
N ARG A 473 31.98 6.86 -11.84
CA ARG A 473 31.63 7.26 -13.21
C ARG A 473 31.17 8.71 -13.29
N TRP A 474 31.25 9.25 -14.50
CA TRP A 474 30.67 10.54 -14.82
C TRP A 474 29.15 10.41 -14.97
N LEU A 475 28.42 11.31 -14.30
CA LEU A 475 27.04 11.67 -14.57
C LEU A 475 27.13 13.00 -15.33
N SER A 476 27.05 12.94 -16.66
CA SER A 476 27.35 14.08 -17.54
C SER A 476 26.72 13.84 -18.91
N LYS A 477 26.33 14.90 -19.61
CA LYS A 477 25.93 14.80 -21.03
C LYS A 477 27.11 14.79 -22.00
N LYS A 478 28.33 15.06 -21.51
CA LYS A 478 29.54 15.17 -22.34
C LYS A 478 30.53 14.05 -22.11
N HIS A 479 30.62 13.54 -20.89
CA HIS A 479 31.57 12.49 -20.50
C HIS A 479 30.91 11.11 -20.44
N ASP A 480 31.76 10.08 -20.47
CA ASP A 480 31.41 8.66 -20.34
C ASP A 480 30.27 8.25 -21.30
N ASP A 481 29.18 7.67 -20.80
CA ASP A 481 28.05 7.19 -21.58
C ASP A 481 26.95 8.25 -21.82
N ARG A 482 27.22 9.50 -21.46
CA ARG A 482 26.32 10.65 -21.60
C ARG A 482 25.02 10.58 -20.79
N GLN A 483 24.99 9.77 -19.73
CA GLN A 483 23.86 9.69 -18.81
C GLN A 483 24.08 10.58 -17.58
N ILE A 484 22.99 11.11 -17.02
CA ILE A 484 22.96 11.99 -15.84
C ILE A 484 22.34 11.31 -14.61
N GLN A 485 22.12 10.00 -14.71
CA GLN A 485 21.46 9.18 -13.69
C GLN A 485 22.08 7.78 -13.64
N ARG A 486 22.02 7.11 -12.49
CA ARG A 486 22.53 5.75 -12.26
C ARG A 486 21.65 4.98 -11.29
N ASP A 487 21.43 3.71 -11.61
CA ASP A 487 21.05 2.69 -10.63
C ASP A 487 22.32 1.99 -10.14
N LEU A 488 22.57 2.04 -8.84
CA LEU A 488 23.72 1.45 -8.16
C LEU A 488 23.26 0.28 -7.31
N LEU A 489 24.04 -0.80 -7.32
CA LEU A 489 23.82 -1.98 -6.50
C LEU A 489 24.77 -1.94 -5.29
N PRO A 490 24.40 -2.55 -4.15
CA PRO A 490 25.28 -2.62 -2.99
C PRO A 490 26.55 -3.41 -3.36
N MET A 491 27.69 -3.01 -2.79
CA MET A 491 28.90 -3.80 -2.87
C MET A 491 28.68 -5.12 -2.13
N GLU A 492 28.82 -6.25 -2.83
CA GLU A 492 28.80 -7.57 -2.19
C GLU A 492 29.98 -7.67 -1.22
N ALA A 493 29.70 -8.15 0.00
CA ALA A 493 30.68 -8.31 1.06
C ALA A 493 31.64 -9.47 0.82
#